data_AF-A0A0Q9M2Y6-F1
#
_entry.id   AF-A0A0Q9M2Y6-F1
#
_cell.length_a   1.000
_cell.length_b   1.000
_cell.length_c   1.000
_cell.angle_alpha   90.00
_cell.angle_beta   90.00
_cell.angle_gamma   90.00
#
_symmetry.space_group_name_H-M   'P 1'
#
loop_
_entity.id
_entity.type
_entity.pdbx_description
1 polymer ?
#
loop_
_entity_poly.entity_id
_entity_poly.type
_entity_poly.pdbx_seq_one_letter_code
_entity_poly.pdbx_strand_id
1 'polypeptide(L)'
;MALWNLFKKEIKSISPLFGFFTVGVVALHVIVLYKSADFQMDATMVLALIIPYLFLVALAIGTGYYQLHVEWRTNSIYLLLSLPIRGWKVLAAKLAAVLSLLIATSIVIAASFASLLLRVMWEEVSTSEDWSELGPSLMSLVLNLYWICLFVMLFLLIVVQFTFLCGQLVAKFKWFVMVSAFFGIIWLSLLISPLLSNLLVWTPEIVIGHKDSDMAFLHSGPFIVLGLLCIGLIALNGFIFEKEVEV
;
A
#
# COMPACT_ATOMS: atom_id res chain seq x y z
N MET A 1 10.57 -12.90 19.45
CA MET A 1 11.24 -11.69 19.96
C MET A 1 12.03 -10.93 18.88
N ALA A 2 12.85 -11.59 18.06
CA ALA A 2 13.67 -10.91 17.04
C ALA A 2 12.89 -10.12 15.97
N LEU A 3 11.80 -10.67 15.41
CA LEU A 3 11.02 -10.01 14.35
C LEU A 3 10.38 -8.70 14.82
N TRP A 4 9.83 -8.69 16.04
CA TRP A 4 9.24 -7.49 16.64
C TRP A 4 10.26 -6.37 16.84
N ASN A 5 11.48 -6.71 17.24
CA ASN A 5 12.55 -5.74 17.40
C ASN A 5 13.01 -5.18 16.05
N LEU A 6 13.07 -6.01 15.01
CA LEU A 6 13.30 -5.57 13.63
C LEU A 6 12.20 -4.61 13.17
N PHE A 7 10.93 -4.99 13.31
CA PHE A 7 9.80 -4.16 12.97
C PHE A 7 9.83 -2.78 13.67
N LYS A 8 10.09 -2.75 14.98
CA LYS A 8 10.24 -1.49 15.74
C LYS A 8 11.38 -0.62 15.23
N LYS A 9 12.52 -1.25 14.89
CA LYS A 9 13.67 -0.55 14.31
C LYS A 9 13.28 0.09 12.97
N GLU A 10 12.64 -0.68 12.08
CA GLU A 10 12.20 -0.19 10.78
C GLU A 10 11.21 0.96 10.93
N ILE A 11 10.16 0.81 11.76
CA ILE A 11 9.22 1.90 12.05
C ILE A 11 9.95 3.16 12.51
N LYS A 12 10.85 3.05 13.48
CA LYS A 12 11.57 4.22 14.03
C LYS A 12 12.43 4.90 12.96
N SER A 13 12.96 4.14 12.00
CA SER A 13 13.78 4.68 10.92
C SER A 13 12.95 5.44 9.89
N ILE A 14 11.73 4.98 9.59
CA ILE A 14 10.91 5.52 8.49
C ILE A 14 9.85 6.50 9.01
N SER A 15 9.50 6.44 10.29
CA SER A 15 8.46 7.28 10.89
C SER A 15 8.68 8.78 10.75
N PRO A 16 9.91 9.35 10.78
CA PRO A 16 10.08 10.79 10.58
C PRO A 16 9.58 11.23 9.20
N LEU A 17 9.82 10.46 8.15
CA LEU A 17 9.39 10.77 6.80
C LEU A 17 7.86 10.81 6.70
N PHE A 18 7.18 9.77 7.19
CA PHE A 18 5.71 9.74 7.22
C PHE A 18 5.15 10.81 8.16
N GLY A 19 5.83 11.14 9.26
CA GLY A 19 5.45 12.22 10.17
C GLY A 19 5.53 13.60 9.52
N PHE A 20 6.60 13.90 8.78
CA PHE A 20 6.67 15.15 8.01
C PHE A 20 5.58 15.23 6.94
N PHE A 21 5.30 14.10 6.28
CA PHE A 21 4.22 14.02 5.31
C PHE A 21 2.85 14.28 5.96
N THR A 22 2.54 13.66 7.09
CA THR A 22 1.25 13.89 7.78
C THR A 22 1.09 15.33 8.25
N VAL A 23 2.14 15.94 8.79
CA VAL A 23 2.12 17.36 9.15
C VAL A 23 1.84 18.23 7.92
N GLY A 24 2.46 17.91 6.79
CA GLY A 24 2.20 18.58 5.51
C GLY A 24 0.75 18.45 5.05
N VAL A 25 0.15 17.26 5.16
CA VAL A 25 -1.27 17.05 4.79
C VAL A 25 -2.21 17.79 5.73
N VAL A 26 -1.96 17.78 7.04
CA VAL A 26 -2.79 18.54 8.00
C VAL A 26 -2.69 20.04 7.70
N ALA A 27 -1.47 20.55 7.43
CA ALA A 27 -1.29 21.94 7.02
C ALA A 27 -2.03 22.26 5.72
N LEU A 28 -2.01 21.36 4.74
CA LEU A 28 -2.79 21.48 3.51
C LEU A 28 -4.29 21.57 3.81
N HIS A 29 -4.85 20.69 4.65
CA HIS A 29 -6.26 20.75 5.03
C HIS A 29 -6.64 22.06 5.72
N VAL A 30 -5.76 22.60 6.57
CA VAL A 30 -5.96 23.91 7.20
C VAL A 30 -5.96 25.02 6.15
N ILE A 31 -5.03 25.00 5.19
CA ILE A 31 -4.98 26.00 4.10
C ILE A 31 -6.25 25.92 3.24
N VAL A 32 -6.68 24.71 2.88
CA VAL A 32 -7.91 24.48 2.12
C VAL A 32 -9.12 24.97 2.90
N LEU A 33 -9.18 24.73 4.21
CA LEU A 33 -10.24 25.22 5.08
C LEU A 33 -10.34 26.75 5.07
N TYR A 34 -9.21 27.45 5.12
CA TYR A 34 -9.20 28.92 5.07
C TYR A 34 -9.57 29.49 3.69
N LYS A 35 -9.31 28.75 2.62
CA LYS A 35 -9.62 29.17 1.23
C LYS A 35 -10.87 28.54 0.64
N SER A 36 -11.62 27.76 1.43
CA SER A 36 -12.75 26.97 0.94
C SER A 36 -13.87 27.83 0.36
N ALA A 37 -14.04 29.07 0.83
CA ALA A 37 -15.02 30.01 0.30
C ALA A 37 -14.79 30.40 -1.17
N ASP A 38 -13.53 30.34 -1.65
CA ASP A 38 -13.17 30.67 -3.03
C ASP A 38 -13.09 29.44 -3.94
N PHE A 39 -13.08 28.23 -3.36
CA PHE A 39 -12.92 26.99 -4.11
C PHE A 39 -14.25 26.28 -4.34
N GLN A 40 -14.42 25.76 -5.56
CA GLN A 40 -15.49 24.81 -5.86
C GLN A 40 -15.32 23.53 -5.03
N MET A 41 -16.45 22.90 -4.70
CA MET A 41 -16.51 21.68 -3.88
C MET A 41 -15.62 20.55 -4.44
N ASP A 42 -15.65 20.35 -5.77
CA ASP A 42 -14.85 19.34 -6.46
C ASP A 42 -13.35 19.58 -6.32
N ALA A 43 -12.90 20.83 -6.48
CA ALA A 43 -11.49 21.20 -6.34
C ALA A 43 -11.00 20.95 -4.90
N THR A 44 -11.85 21.22 -3.92
CA THR A 44 -11.57 20.96 -2.50
C THR A 44 -11.41 19.46 -2.23
N MET A 45 -12.29 18.61 -2.77
CA MET A 45 -12.16 17.15 -2.62
C MET A 45 -10.90 16.59 -3.28
N VAL A 46 -10.58 17.03 -4.50
CA VAL A 46 -9.37 16.58 -5.20
C VAL A 46 -8.11 16.98 -4.43
N LEU A 47 -8.03 18.24 -4.00
CA LEU A 47 -6.85 18.79 -3.32
C LEU A 47 -6.65 18.21 -1.92
N ALA A 48 -7.73 18.04 -1.15
CA ALA A 48 -7.65 17.57 0.22
C ALA A 48 -7.62 16.04 0.35
N LEU A 49 -8.27 15.30 -0.55
CA LEU A 49 -8.36 13.85 -0.41
C LEU A 49 -7.48 13.12 -1.44
N ILE A 50 -7.75 13.34 -2.73
CA ILE A 50 -7.15 12.54 -3.81
C ILE A 50 -5.64 12.76 -3.88
N ILE A 51 -5.18 14.02 -3.89
CA ILE A 51 -3.76 14.34 -4.00
C ILE A 51 -2.95 13.76 -2.83
N PRO A 52 -3.33 13.94 -1.55
CA PRO A 52 -2.64 13.29 -0.43
C PRO A 52 -2.58 11.77 -0.53
N TYR A 53 -3.67 11.09 -0.94
CA TYR A 53 -3.64 9.64 -1.10
C TYR A 53 -2.71 9.18 -2.23
N LEU A 54 -2.69 9.89 -3.37
CA LEU A 54 -1.76 9.59 -4.47
C LEU A 54 -0.30 9.78 -4.04
N PHE A 55 0.02 10.86 -3.33
CA PHE A 55 1.35 11.07 -2.77
C PHE A 55 1.71 10.03 -1.72
N LEU A 56 0.77 9.60 -0.89
CA LEU A 56 0.99 8.55 0.10
C LEU A 56 1.34 7.21 -0.58
N VAL A 57 0.63 6.87 -1.66
CA VAL A 57 0.94 5.68 -2.48
C VAL A 57 2.36 5.77 -3.04
N ALA A 58 2.70 6.89 -3.69
CA ALA A 58 4.04 7.10 -4.24
C ALA A 58 5.13 7.03 -3.16
N LEU A 59 4.89 7.62 -1.99
CA LEU A 59 5.79 7.61 -0.84
C LEU A 59 5.99 6.18 -0.31
N ALA A 60 4.93 5.38 -0.19
CA ALA A 60 5.04 4.01 0.26
C ALA A 60 5.87 3.14 -0.71
N ILE A 61 5.65 3.30 -2.02
CA ILE A 61 6.44 2.61 -3.06
C ILE A 61 7.91 3.01 -2.99
N GLY A 62 8.17 4.32 -2.93
CA GLY A 62 9.52 4.86 -2.85
C GLY A 62 10.25 4.42 -1.58
N THR A 63 9.57 4.38 -0.44
CA THR A 63 10.15 3.91 0.83
C THR A 63 10.46 2.42 0.81
N GLY A 64 9.62 1.59 0.18
CA GLY A 64 9.89 0.17 -0.02
C GLY A 64 11.21 -0.08 -0.77
N TYR A 65 11.48 0.69 -1.82
CA TYR A 65 12.76 0.65 -2.54
C TYR A 65 13.91 1.24 -1.70
N TYR A 66 13.72 2.43 -1.13
CA TYR A 66 14.78 3.19 -0.48
C TYR A 66 15.35 2.47 0.76
N GLN A 67 14.51 1.77 1.54
CA GLN A 67 14.95 0.98 2.68
C GLN A 67 15.99 -0.07 2.28
N LEU A 68 15.74 -0.81 1.20
CA LEU A 68 16.67 -1.81 0.70
C LEU A 68 17.91 -1.11 0.12
N HIS A 69 17.73 -0.07 -0.68
CA HIS A 69 18.86 0.65 -1.28
C HIS A 69 19.86 1.17 -0.23
N VAL A 70 19.38 1.76 0.86
CA VAL A 70 20.24 2.27 1.94
C VAL A 70 20.99 1.16 2.66
N GLU A 71 20.34 0.02 2.92
CA GLU A 71 20.99 -1.10 3.62
C GLU A 71 22.12 -1.73 2.80
N TRP A 72 21.91 -1.92 1.50
CA TRP A 72 22.96 -2.39 0.59
C TRP A 72 24.08 -1.35 0.46
N ARG A 73 23.74 -0.06 0.32
CA ARG A 73 24.76 1.00 0.18
C ARG A 73 25.63 1.14 1.44
N THR A 74 25.07 0.88 2.62
CA THR A 74 25.77 1.01 3.90
C THR A 74 26.43 -0.29 4.37
N ASN A 75 26.34 -1.38 3.60
CA ASN A 75 26.81 -2.72 3.97
C ASN A 75 26.21 -3.25 5.30
N SER A 76 25.15 -2.60 5.81
CA SER A 76 24.50 -3.01 7.06
C SER A 76 23.73 -4.32 6.91
N ILE A 77 23.48 -4.73 5.67
CA ILE A 77 22.85 -6.01 5.35
C ILE A 77 23.69 -7.22 5.76
N TYR A 78 25.01 -7.16 5.59
CA TYR A 78 25.91 -8.26 5.99
C TYR A 78 25.89 -8.47 7.52
N LEU A 79 25.70 -7.40 8.28
CA LEU A 79 25.53 -7.48 9.73
C LEU A 79 24.16 -8.07 10.12
N LEU A 80 23.12 -7.84 9.32
CA LEU A 80 21.81 -8.47 9.55
C LEU A 80 21.82 -9.97 9.25
N LEU A 81 22.62 -10.42 8.27
CA LEU A 81 22.75 -11.84 7.91
C LEU A 81 23.72 -12.62 8.79
N SER A 82 24.67 -11.96 9.47
CA SER A 82 25.48 -12.64 10.49
C SER A 82 24.65 -13.07 11.71
N LEU A 83 23.46 -12.51 11.87
CA LEU A 83 22.48 -12.99 12.83
C LEU A 83 21.78 -14.26 12.28
N PRO A 84 21.46 -15.26 13.11
CA PRO A 84 20.78 -16.49 12.70
C PRO A 84 19.29 -16.24 12.40
N ILE A 85 19.00 -15.36 11.44
CA ILE A 85 17.67 -14.90 11.05
C ILE A 85 17.52 -15.12 9.54
N ARG A 86 16.47 -15.85 9.15
CA ARG A 86 16.13 -16.10 7.74
C ARG A 86 15.80 -14.80 7.00
N GLY A 87 16.20 -14.69 5.75
CA GLY A 87 16.06 -13.48 4.93
C GLY A 87 14.60 -13.01 4.77
N TRP A 88 13.67 -13.96 4.59
CA TRP A 88 12.23 -13.64 4.48
C TRP A 88 11.67 -12.91 5.70
N LYS A 89 12.21 -13.15 6.91
CA LYS A 89 11.75 -12.46 8.14
C LYS A 89 12.18 -11.00 8.14
N VAL A 90 13.35 -10.68 7.60
CA VAL A 90 13.86 -9.31 7.49
C VAL A 90 13.00 -8.52 6.50
N LEU A 91 12.77 -9.09 5.31
CA LEU A 91 11.96 -8.46 4.28
C LEU A 91 10.49 -8.28 4.70
N ALA A 92 9.91 -9.28 5.38
CA ALA A 92 8.56 -9.19 5.92
C ALA A 92 8.45 -8.11 7.02
N ALA A 93 9.48 -7.94 7.88
CA ALA A 93 9.47 -6.89 8.90
C ALA A 93 9.49 -5.48 8.27
N LYS A 94 10.26 -5.28 7.20
CA LYS A 94 10.28 -4.02 6.42
C LYS A 94 8.95 -3.73 5.77
N LEU A 95 8.39 -4.72 5.11
CA LEU A 95 7.08 -4.62 4.46
C LEU A 95 5.98 -4.31 5.48
N ALA A 96 5.98 -5.00 6.63
CA ALA A 96 5.04 -4.73 7.71
C ALA A 96 5.19 -3.30 8.26
N ALA A 97 6.42 -2.79 8.39
CA ALA A 97 6.67 -1.42 8.86
C ALA A 97 6.08 -0.38 7.88
N VAL A 98 6.33 -0.53 6.57
CA VAL A 98 5.77 0.36 5.55
C VAL A 98 4.24 0.30 5.54
N LEU A 99 3.65 -0.90 5.57
CA LEU A 99 2.20 -1.06 5.60
C LEU A 99 1.57 -0.46 6.86
N SER A 100 2.19 -0.64 8.02
CA SER A 100 1.69 -0.06 9.26
C SER A 100 1.69 1.48 9.23
N LEU A 101 2.75 2.09 8.67
CA LEU A 101 2.83 3.54 8.51
C LEU A 101 1.86 4.03 7.42
N LEU A 102 1.69 3.29 6.33
CA LEU A 102 0.69 3.60 5.30
C LEU A 102 -0.73 3.59 5.89
N ILE A 103 -1.08 2.58 6.69
CA ILE A 103 -2.40 2.50 7.35
C ILE A 103 -2.55 3.61 8.40
N ALA A 104 -1.53 3.88 9.20
CA ALA A 104 -1.60 4.94 10.20
C ALA A 104 -1.79 6.32 9.54
N THR A 105 -1.04 6.59 8.46
CA THR A 105 -1.13 7.86 7.74
C THR A 105 -2.41 7.98 6.93
N SER A 106 -2.91 6.92 6.31
CA SER A 106 -4.22 6.94 5.63
C SER A 106 -5.36 7.29 6.59
N ILE A 107 -5.34 6.74 7.81
CA ILE A 107 -6.31 7.05 8.86
C ILE A 107 -6.19 8.52 9.28
N VAL A 108 -4.97 9.04 9.44
CA VAL A 108 -4.77 10.46 9.79
C VAL A 108 -5.29 11.40 8.70
N ILE A 109 -5.07 11.08 7.42
CA ILE A 109 -5.62 11.86 6.30
C ILE A 109 -7.14 11.88 6.38
N ALA A 110 -7.78 10.71 6.48
CA ALA A 110 -9.23 10.59 6.58
C ALA A 110 -9.80 11.33 7.81
N ALA A 111 -9.18 11.15 8.99
CA ALA A 111 -9.61 11.79 10.23
C ALA A 111 -9.44 13.32 10.18
N SER A 112 -8.35 13.81 9.59
CA SER A 112 -8.12 15.24 9.43
C SER A 112 -9.11 15.86 8.45
N PHE A 113 -9.37 15.20 7.32
CA PHE A 113 -10.40 15.63 6.36
C PHE A 113 -11.79 15.68 7.01
N ALA A 114 -12.18 14.59 7.71
CA ALA A 114 -13.46 14.51 8.41
C ALA A 114 -13.62 15.57 9.51
N SER A 115 -12.54 15.89 10.23
CA SER A 115 -12.60 16.85 11.34
C SER A 115 -12.64 18.31 10.88
N LEU A 116 -11.89 18.65 9.82
CA LEU A 116 -11.68 20.03 9.39
C LEU A 116 -12.63 20.43 8.24
N LEU A 117 -12.72 19.61 7.20
CA LEU A 117 -13.36 19.98 5.94
C LEU A 117 -14.77 19.43 5.82
N LEU A 118 -15.00 18.18 6.25
CA LEU A 118 -16.33 17.57 6.17
C LEU A 118 -17.37 18.35 6.97
N ARG A 119 -16.99 19.02 8.07
CA ARG A 119 -17.90 19.87 8.85
C ARG A 119 -18.42 21.08 8.06
N VAL A 120 -17.56 21.69 7.25
CA VAL A 120 -17.93 22.84 6.42
C VAL A 120 -18.82 22.39 5.26
N MET A 121 -18.53 21.21 4.71
CA MET A 121 -19.30 20.60 3.64
C MET A 121 -20.59 19.93 4.14
N TRP A 122 -20.75 19.77 5.46
CA TRP A 122 -21.85 18.98 6.04
C TRP A 122 -23.21 19.61 5.79
N GLU A 123 -23.31 20.94 5.77
CA GLU A 123 -24.58 21.64 5.55
C GLU A 123 -25.09 21.38 4.12
N GLU A 124 -24.18 21.37 3.15
CA GLU A 124 -24.45 21.08 1.73
C GLU A 124 -24.70 19.58 1.48
N VAL A 125 -24.01 18.69 2.21
CA VAL A 125 -24.20 17.24 2.12
C VAL A 125 -25.48 16.78 2.82
N SER A 126 -25.82 17.34 3.97
CA SER A 126 -26.99 16.93 4.77
C SER A 126 -28.33 17.43 4.24
N THR A 127 -28.33 18.45 3.38
CA THR A 127 -29.53 18.93 2.68
C THR A 127 -29.86 18.13 1.43
N SER A 128 -28.95 17.27 0.95
CA SER A 128 -29.26 16.33 -0.12
C SER A 128 -30.15 15.19 0.41
N GLU A 129 -31.37 15.06 -0.11
CA GLU A 129 -32.35 14.02 0.27
C GLU A 129 -31.78 12.60 0.13
N ASP A 130 -30.76 12.43 -0.71
CA ASP A 130 -30.11 11.15 -0.99
C ASP A 130 -29.17 10.63 0.13
N TRP A 131 -28.71 11.49 1.05
CA TRP A 131 -27.63 11.10 1.99
C TRP A 131 -28.09 10.12 3.08
N SER A 132 -29.34 10.21 3.54
CA SER A 132 -29.86 9.32 4.60
C SER A 132 -30.02 7.87 4.13
N GLU A 133 -30.29 7.66 2.84
CA GLU A 133 -30.43 6.33 2.25
C GLU A 133 -29.08 5.81 1.71
N LEU A 134 -28.27 6.67 1.09
CA LEU A 134 -27.00 6.26 0.49
C LEU A 134 -25.84 6.17 1.48
N GLY A 135 -25.86 6.88 2.61
CA GLY A 135 -24.75 6.95 3.57
C GLY A 135 -24.19 5.59 4.01
N PRO A 136 -25.03 4.63 4.47
CA PRO A 136 -24.56 3.29 4.87
C PRO A 136 -23.95 2.51 3.70
N SER A 137 -24.52 2.62 2.50
CA SER A 137 -24.04 1.94 1.30
C SER A 137 -22.68 2.49 0.84
N LEU A 138 -22.51 3.81 0.86
CA LEU A 138 -21.26 4.50 0.50
C LEU A 138 -20.14 4.18 1.49
N MET A 139 -20.44 4.10 2.80
CA MET A 139 -19.44 3.72 3.80
C MET A 139 -18.95 2.28 3.57
N SER A 140 -19.86 1.34 3.26
CA SER A 140 -19.50 -0.05 2.93
C SER A 140 -18.65 -0.11 1.66
N LEU A 141 -19.03 0.63 0.62
CA LEU A 141 -18.28 0.73 -0.64
C LEU A 141 -16.86 1.25 -0.40
N VAL A 142 -16.72 2.37 0.33
CA VAL A 142 -15.43 2.99 0.64
C VAL A 142 -14.54 2.03 1.45
N LEU A 143 -15.10 1.34 2.44
CA LEU A 143 -14.34 0.38 3.23
C LEU A 143 -13.85 -0.79 2.38
N ASN A 144 -14.71 -1.34 1.51
CA ASN A 144 -14.34 -2.44 0.63
C ASN A 144 -13.28 -2.02 -0.40
N LEU A 145 -13.43 -0.84 -1.00
CA LEU A 145 -12.42 -0.27 -1.90
C LEU A 145 -11.10 -0.02 -1.19
N TYR A 146 -11.13 0.48 0.05
CA TYR A 146 -9.94 0.69 0.86
C TYR A 146 -9.18 -0.61 1.12
N TRP A 147 -9.88 -1.69 1.46
CA TRP A 147 -9.26 -3.02 1.65
C TRP A 147 -8.63 -3.55 0.35
N ILE A 148 -9.31 -3.41 -0.79
CA ILE A 148 -8.77 -3.80 -2.09
C ILE A 148 -7.51 -2.99 -2.41
N CYS A 149 -7.55 -1.67 -2.20
CA CYS A 149 -6.39 -0.80 -2.40
C CYS A 149 -5.21 -1.20 -1.50
N LEU A 150 -5.45 -1.47 -0.21
CA LEU A 150 -4.40 -1.96 0.69
C LEU A 150 -3.78 -3.27 0.21
N PHE A 151 -4.61 -4.19 -0.30
CA PHE A 151 -4.14 -5.47 -0.80
C PHE A 151 -3.30 -5.33 -2.09
N VAL A 152 -3.71 -4.45 -3.01
CA VAL A 152 -2.92 -4.10 -4.19
C VAL A 152 -1.60 -3.43 -3.80
N MET A 153 -1.62 -2.54 -2.81
CA MET A 153 -0.40 -1.89 -2.29
C MET A 153 0.56 -2.91 -1.66
N LEU A 154 0.04 -3.87 -0.89
CA LEU A 154 0.84 -4.98 -0.36
C LEU A 154 1.55 -5.73 -1.50
N PHE A 155 0.80 -6.14 -2.52
CA PHE A 155 1.37 -6.84 -3.68
C PHE A 155 2.46 -6.00 -4.37
N LEU A 156 2.18 -4.72 -4.61
CA LEU A 156 3.12 -3.84 -5.30
C LEU A 156 4.40 -3.60 -4.48
N LEU A 157 4.31 -3.49 -3.15
CA LEU A 157 5.49 -3.42 -2.29
C LEU A 157 6.34 -4.70 -2.37
N ILE A 158 5.73 -5.88 -2.40
CA ILE A 158 6.44 -7.15 -2.59
C ILE A 158 7.16 -7.17 -3.95
N VAL A 159 6.48 -6.70 -5.00
CA VAL A 159 7.05 -6.58 -6.36
C VAL A 159 8.24 -5.63 -6.38
N VAL A 160 8.16 -4.48 -5.69
CA VAL A 160 9.29 -3.53 -5.59
C VAL A 160 10.48 -4.18 -4.89
N GLN A 161 10.24 -4.91 -3.79
CA GLN A 161 11.31 -5.64 -3.09
C GLN A 161 11.95 -6.70 -4.00
N PHE A 162 11.13 -7.51 -4.69
CA PHE A 162 11.60 -8.53 -5.63
C PHE A 162 12.46 -7.92 -6.73
N THR A 163 11.96 -6.84 -7.33
CA THR A 163 12.62 -6.13 -8.40
C THR A 163 14.00 -5.62 -7.97
N PHE A 164 14.07 -5.02 -6.78
CA PHE A 164 15.33 -4.53 -6.22
C PHE A 164 16.35 -5.66 -6.05
N LEU A 165 15.94 -6.81 -5.52
CA LEU A 165 16.81 -7.97 -5.33
C LEU A 165 17.33 -8.50 -6.67
N CYS A 166 16.47 -8.62 -7.69
CA CYS A 166 16.89 -8.99 -9.04
C CYS A 166 17.93 -8.03 -9.63
N GLY A 167 17.83 -6.73 -9.30
CA GLY A 167 18.82 -5.74 -9.69
C GLY A 167 20.19 -5.96 -9.04
N GLN A 168 20.26 -6.58 -7.85
CA GLN A 168 21.54 -6.87 -7.19
C GLN A 168 22.25 -8.09 -7.74
N LEU A 169 21.50 -9.06 -8.32
CA LEU A 169 22.05 -10.26 -8.98
C LEU A 169 23.03 -9.93 -10.13
N VAL A 170 22.98 -8.72 -10.67
CA VAL A 170 23.74 -8.34 -11.87
C VAL A 170 24.69 -7.20 -11.54
N ALA A 171 25.97 -7.35 -11.90
CA ALA A 171 26.99 -6.33 -11.62
C ALA A 171 26.84 -5.06 -12.49
N LYS A 172 26.44 -5.21 -13.76
CA LYS A 172 26.31 -4.12 -14.75
C LYS A 172 24.85 -3.96 -15.17
N PHE A 173 24.43 -2.73 -15.52
CA PHE A 173 23.08 -2.43 -15.99
C PHE A 173 21.94 -2.78 -15.02
N LYS A 174 22.18 -2.69 -13.70
CA LYS A 174 21.21 -2.98 -12.62
C LYS A 174 19.83 -2.39 -12.88
N TRP A 175 19.78 -1.13 -13.34
CA TRP A 175 18.52 -0.42 -13.60
C TRP A 175 17.66 -1.08 -14.69
N PHE A 176 18.25 -1.51 -15.80
CA PHE A 176 17.49 -2.18 -16.87
C PHE A 176 16.93 -3.53 -16.40
N VAL A 177 17.70 -4.28 -15.62
CA VAL A 177 17.27 -5.55 -15.04
C VAL A 177 16.12 -5.33 -14.07
N MET A 178 16.21 -4.31 -13.21
CA MET A 178 15.11 -3.93 -12.32
C MET A 178 13.85 -3.57 -13.11
N VAL A 179 13.93 -2.67 -14.09
CA VAL A 179 12.75 -2.29 -14.89
C VAL A 179 12.14 -3.50 -15.59
N SER A 180 12.97 -4.36 -16.19
CA SER A 180 12.51 -5.59 -16.84
C SER A 180 11.87 -6.57 -15.87
N ALA A 181 12.43 -6.73 -14.66
CA ALA A 181 11.88 -7.63 -13.64
C ALA A 181 10.55 -7.11 -13.10
N PHE A 182 10.40 -5.79 -12.92
CA PHE A 182 9.16 -5.15 -12.49
C PHE A 182 8.02 -5.41 -13.47
N PHE A 183 8.23 -5.09 -14.76
CA PHE A 183 7.22 -5.35 -15.78
C PHE A 183 7.01 -6.84 -16.00
N GLY A 184 8.07 -7.64 -15.93
CA GLY A 184 8.01 -9.10 -16.08
C GLY A 184 7.14 -9.75 -15.03
N ILE A 185 7.27 -9.38 -13.75
CA ILE A 185 6.47 -10.00 -12.68
C ILE A 185 5.01 -9.52 -12.70
N ILE A 186 4.76 -8.26 -13.07
CA ILE A 186 3.39 -7.76 -13.25
C ILE A 186 2.73 -8.51 -14.41
N TRP A 187 3.41 -8.61 -15.56
CA TRP A 187 2.93 -9.33 -16.73
C TRP A 187 2.65 -10.81 -16.41
N LEU A 188 3.58 -11.48 -15.72
CA LEU A 188 3.41 -12.87 -15.31
C LEU A 188 2.24 -13.03 -14.34
N SER A 189 2.04 -12.08 -13.43
CA SER A 189 0.91 -12.09 -12.50
C SER A 189 -0.42 -11.92 -13.24
N LEU A 190 -0.49 -11.03 -14.24
CA LEU A 190 -1.65 -10.85 -15.10
C LEU A 190 -1.94 -12.08 -15.98
N LEU A 191 -0.91 -12.83 -16.37
CA LEU A 191 -1.04 -14.05 -17.15
C LEU A 191 -1.54 -15.23 -16.30
N ILE A 192 -0.99 -15.41 -15.10
CA ILE A 192 -1.28 -16.55 -14.22
C ILE A 192 -2.60 -16.35 -13.47
N SER A 193 -2.94 -15.10 -13.10
CA SER A 193 -4.15 -14.78 -12.32
C SER A 193 -5.44 -15.37 -12.91
N PRO A 194 -5.79 -15.15 -14.20
CA PRO A 194 -7.03 -15.69 -14.77
C PRO A 194 -7.02 -17.22 -14.85
N LEU A 195 -5.87 -17.84 -15.16
CA LEU A 195 -5.73 -19.30 -15.25
C LEU A 195 -6.02 -19.98 -13.91
N LEU A 196 -5.43 -19.48 -12.83
CA LEU A 196 -5.68 -20.00 -11.48
C LEU A 196 -7.06 -19.58 -10.95
N SER A 197 -7.56 -18.40 -11.32
CA SER A 197 -8.89 -17.96 -10.89
C SER A 197 -9.98 -18.88 -11.44
N ASN A 198 -9.83 -19.37 -12.67
CA ASN A 198 -10.77 -20.33 -13.25
C ASN A 198 -10.80 -21.68 -12.49
N LEU A 199 -9.69 -22.06 -11.84
CA LEU A 199 -9.64 -23.24 -10.97
C LEU A 199 -10.34 -23.00 -9.62
N LEU A 200 -10.53 -21.74 -9.25
CA LEU A 200 -11.14 -21.29 -8.00
C LEU A 200 -12.59 -20.81 -8.18
N VAL A 201 -13.27 -21.17 -9.27
CA VAL A 201 -14.69 -20.81 -9.49
C VAL A 201 -15.61 -21.34 -8.37
N TRP A 202 -15.16 -22.37 -7.64
CA TRP A 202 -15.89 -22.91 -6.50
C TRP A 202 -15.86 -22.01 -5.25
N THR A 203 -15.03 -20.97 -5.21
CA THR A 203 -14.91 -20.11 -4.03
C THR A 203 -16.05 -19.09 -3.95
N PRO A 204 -16.54 -18.76 -2.74
CA PRO A 204 -17.72 -17.90 -2.58
C PRO A 204 -17.48 -16.50 -3.11
N GLU A 205 -18.51 -15.87 -3.67
CA GLU A 205 -18.44 -14.50 -4.16
C GLU A 205 -18.39 -13.49 -3.00
N ILE A 206 -17.63 -12.42 -3.20
CA ILE A 206 -17.59 -11.27 -2.29
C ILE A 206 -18.70 -10.33 -2.72
N VAL A 207 -19.71 -10.20 -1.86
CA VAL A 207 -20.83 -9.29 -2.10
C VAL A 207 -20.45 -7.90 -1.59
N ILE A 208 -20.41 -6.93 -2.49
CA ILE A 208 -20.25 -5.51 -2.17
C ILE A 208 -21.61 -4.84 -2.40
N GLY A 209 -22.20 -4.31 -1.34
CA GLY A 209 -23.47 -3.59 -1.41
C GLY A 209 -24.35 -3.83 -0.20
N HIS A 210 -25.35 -2.97 -0.01
CA HIS A 210 -26.42 -3.17 0.97
C HIS A 210 -27.59 -3.92 0.31
N LYS A 211 -28.41 -4.60 1.12
CA LYS A 211 -29.50 -5.47 0.66
C LYS A 211 -30.56 -4.74 -0.20
N ASP A 212 -30.64 -3.42 -0.04
CA ASP A 212 -31.60 -2.52 -0.69
C ASP A 212 -30.98 -1.67 -1.83
N SER A 213 -29.69 -1.87 -2.13
CA SER A 213 -28.95 -1.20 -3.22
C SER A 213 -28.40 -2.23 -4.21
N ASP A 214 -28.04 -1.81 -5.43
CA ASP A 214 -27.41 -2.69 -6.43
C ASP A 214 -26.24 -3.47 -5.83
N MET A 215 -26.38 -4.80 -5.75
CA MET A 215 -25.35 -5.69 -5.22
C MET A 215 -24.35 -6.00 -6.32
N ALA A 216 -23.09 -5.61 -6.11
CA ALA A 216 -21.99 -6.00 -6.96
C ALA A 216 -21.37 -7.30 -6.44
N PHE A 217 -21.40 -8.34 -7.26
CA PHE A 217 -20.75 -9.61 -6.97
C PHE A 217 -19.33 -9.60 -7.53
N LEU A 218 -18.33 -9.63 -6.65
CA LEU A 218 -16.94 -9.81 -7.05
C LEU A 218 -16.54 -11.27 -6.83
N HIS A 219 -16.04 -11.93 -7.86
CA HIS A 219 -15.42 -13.24 -7.68
C HIS A 219 -14.21 -13.13 -6.74
N SER A 220 -14.16 -14.01 -5.73
CA SER A 220 -13.05 -14.07 -4.75
C SER A 220 -11.79 -14.71 -5.33
N GLY A 221 -11.94 -15.52 -6.39
CA GLY A 221 -10.86 -16.26 -7.05
C GLY A 221 -9.61 -15.41 -7.32
N PRO A 222 -9.70 -14.28 -8.05
CA PRO A 222 -8.55 -13.43 -8.37
C PRO A 222 -7.79 -12.93 -7.13
N PHE A 223 -8.50 -12.60 -6.04
CA PHE A 223 -7.89 -12.13 -4.80
C PHE A 223 -7.13 -13.25 -4.07
N ILE A 224 -7.68 -14.47 -4.06
CA ILE A 224 -7.00 -15.64 -3.49
C ILE A 224 -5.74 -15.96 -4.29
N VAL A 225 -5.81 -15.91 -5.63
CA VAL A 225 -4.63 -16.12 -6.49
C VAL A 225 -3.57 -15.06 -6.24
N LEU A 226 -3.97 -13.79 -6.14
CA LEU A 226 -3.03 -12.72 -5.83
C LEU A 226 -2.38 -12.93 -4.45
N GLY A 227 -3.13 -13.43 -3.47
CA GLY A 227 -2.61 -13.80 -2.15
C GLY A 227 -1.58 -14.93 -2.22
N LEU A 228 -1.85 -15.96 -3.02
CA LEU A 228 -0.89 -17.05 -3.27
C LEU A 228 0.37 -16.54 -3.98
N LEU A 229 0.23 -15.65 -4.97
CA LEU A 229 1.35 -15.00 -5.64
C LEU A 229 2.18 -14.15 -4.66
N CYS A 230 1.55 -13.40 -3.76
CA CYS A 230 2.24 -12.67 -2.69
C CYS A 230 3.08 -13.60 -1.80
N ILE A 231 2.51 -14.72 -1.36
CA ILE A 231 3.21 -15.71 -0.53
C ILE A 231 4.40 -16.30 -1.30
N GLY A 232 4.18 -16.71 -2.55
CA GLY A 232 5.22 -17.23 -3.43
C GLY A 232 6.36 -16.24 -3.66
N LEU A 233 6.03 -14.97 -3.89
CA LEU A 233 7.02 -13.90 -4.06
C LEU A 233 7.77 -13.57 -2.78
N ILE A 234 7.13 -13.58 -1.61
CA ILE A 234 7.82 -13.41 -0.33
C ILE A 234 8.83 -14.55 -0.10
N ALA A 235 8.43 -15.80 -0.41
CA ALA A 235 9.31 -16.94 -0.29
C ALA A 235 10.50 -16.84 -1.28
N LEU A 236 10.23 -16.49 -2.54
CA LEU A 236 11.25 -16.29 -3.57
C LEU A 236 12.21 -15.16 -3.21
N ASN A 237 11.69 -14.03 -2.70
CA ASN A 237 12.49 -12.92 -2.19
C ASN A 237 13.41 -13.37 -1.07
N GLY A 238 12.90 -14.14 -0.11
CA GLY A 238 13.72 -14.70 0.97
C GLY A 238 14.84 -15.60 0.46
N PHE A 239 14.55 -16.44 -0.54
CA PHE A 239 15.55 -17.32 -1.15
C PHE A 239 16.64 -16.55 -1.91
N ILE A 240 16.25 -15.56 -2.73
CA ILE A 240 17.21 -14.72 -3.46
C ILE A 240 18.09 -13.94 -2.48
N PHE A 241 17.48 -13.40 -1.42
CA PHE A 241 18.18 -12.64 -0.39
C PHE A 241 19.25 -13.46 0.33
N GLU A 242 18.96 -14.71 0.67
CA GLU A 242 19.93 -15.61 1.30
C GLU A 242 21.07 -15.95 0.32
N LYS A 243 20.75 -16.23 -0.95
CA LYS A 243 21.74 -16.64 -1.97
C LYS A 243 22.74 -15.54 -2.36
N GLU A 244 22.30 -14.29 -2.49
CA GLU A 244 23.17 -13.18 -2.92
C GLU A 244 24.15 -12.73 -1.85
N VAL A 245 23.82 -12.92 -0.58
CA VAL A 245 24.58 -12.34 0.53
C VAL A 245 25.49 -13.37 1.21
N GLU A 246 25.36 -14.66 0.88
CA GLU A 246 26.29 -15.72 1.28
C GLU A 246 27.58 -15.80 0.42
N VAL A 247 27.74 -14.93 -0.59
CA VAL A 247 28.94 -14.87 -1.46
C VAL A 247 30.04 -13.99 -0.87
#